data_AF-Q82EW7-F1
#
_entry.id   AF-Q82EW7-F1
#
_cell.length_a   1.000
_cell.length_b   1.000
_cell.length_c   1.000
_cell.angle_alpha   90.00
_cell.angle_beta   90.00
_cell.angle_gamma   90.00
#
_symmetry.space_group_name_H-M   'P 1'
#
loop_
_entity.id
_entity.type
_entity.pdbx_description
1 polymer ?
#
loop_
_entity_poly.entity_id
_entity_poly.type
_entity_poly.pdbx_seq_one_letter_code
_entity_poly.pdbx_strand_id
1 'polypeptide(L)'
;MRLQRAVVGSAALVVLSLLAGCGSDDPMDDLGLPSAGDMASIAYYLNKHTSCLDLTAEADATDYLVEEAGDPAWGIKERASCEGEDGGNITLFTLKDMKKFQTAVKKDDDRPAFAVGRDFAVVPENDTTVQQLSSSEMMFLTCDPDFTVPSGYKKVSGLVDGCVLSDYFPTD
;
A
#
# COMPACT_ATOMS: atom_id res chain seq x y z
N MET A 1 55.75 -9.40 43.04
CA MET A 1 55.01 -8.18 42.63
C MET A 1 55.44 -7.79 41.22
N ARG A 2 54.47 -7.60 40.31
CA ARG A 2 54.43 -6.73 39.10
C ARG A 2 55.48 -6.98 37.99
N LEU A 3 55.15 -7.77 36.97
CA LEU A 3 54.48 -7.43 35.68
C LEU A 3 55.37 -6.70 34.66
N GLN A 4 55.92 -7.48 33.72
CA GLN A 4 56.42 -7.04 32.42
C GLN A 4 55.23 -6.70 31.50
N ARG A 5 55.36 -5.66 30.68
CA ARG A 5 54.45 -5.40 29.54
C ARG A 5 55.29 -5.06 28.31
N ALA A 6 55.20 -5.93 27.31
CA ALA A 6 55.44 -5.60 25.92
C ALA A 6 54.21 -6.07 25.15
N VAL A 7 53.57 -5.17 24.39
CA VAL A 7 52.52 -5.54 23.44
C VAL A 7 52.83 -4.80 22.15
N VAL A 8 53.24 -5.58 21.15
CA VAL A 8 53.34 -5.17 19.75
C VAL A 8 51.97 -5.45 19.13
N GLY A 9 51.24 -4.40 18.76
CA GLY A 9 49.97 -4.51 18.07
C GLY A 9 50.19 -4.70 16.57
N SER A 10 49.80 -5.85 16.03
CA SER A 10 49.71 -6.09 14.59
C SER A 10 48.24 -6.00 14.18
N ALA A 11 47.88 -4.96 13.43
CA ALA A 11 46.55 -4.81 12.86
C ALA A 11 46.48 -5.57 11.53
N ALA A 12 45.76 -6.69 11.51
CA ALA A 12 45.38 -7.37 10.28
C ALA A 12 44.02 -6.82 9.81
N LEU A 13 44.03 -6.02 8.75
CA LEU A 13 42.84 -5.57 8.03
C LEU A 13 42.33 -6.73 7.16
N VAL A 14 41.26 -7.39 7.60
CA VAL A 14 40.50 -8.33 6.77
C VAL A 14 39.43 -7.53 6.02
N VAL A 15 39.63 -7.32 4.72
CA VAL A 15 38.63 -6.72 3.84
C VAL A 15 37.62 -7.81 3.47
N LEU A 16 36.48 -7.85 4.17
CA LEU A 16 35.32 -8.61 3.74
C LEU A 16 34.70 -7.87 2.55
N SER A 17 34.78 -8.48 1.36
CA SER A 17 34.07 -8.02 0.17
C SER A 17 32.58 -8.33 0.36
N LEU A 18 31.82 -7.36 0.85
CA LEU A 18 30.36 -7.44 0.85
C LEU A 18 29.89 -7.38 -0.61
N LEU A 19 29.36 -8.49 -1.10
CA LEU A 19 28.52 -8.51 -2.28
C LEU A 19 27.33 -7.58 -2.01
N ALA A 20 27.34 -6.39 -2.62
CA ALA A 20 26.15 -5.58 -2.79
C ALA A 20 25.23 -6.33 -3.77
N GLY A 21 24.46 -7.28 -3.26
CA GLY A 21 23.27 -7.74 -3.95
C GLY A 21 22.27 -6.60 -3.93
N CYS A 22 22.18 -5.86 -5.03
CA CYS A 22 21.02 -5.01 -5.35
C CYS A 22 19.83 -5.91 -5.68
N GLY A 23 19.33 -6.64 -4.68
CA GLY A 23 17.93 -6.99 -4.61
C GLY A 23 17.33 -5.95 -3.70
N SER A 24 16.59 -4.99 -4.25
CA SER A 24 15.64 -4.26 -3.41
C SER A 24 14.61 -5.31 -3.02
N ASP A 25 14.76 -5.91 -1.83
CA ASP A 25 13.79 -6.84 -1.25
C ASP A 25 12.52 -6.05 -0.92
N ASP A 26 11.82 -5.58 -1.96
CA ASP A 26 10.52 -4.97 -1.83
C ASP A 26 9.50 -6.10 -1.62
N PRO A 27 8.87 -6.19 -0.43
CA PRO A 27 7.94 -7.27 -0.12
C PRO A 27 6.69 -7.27 -1.02
N MET A 28 6.46 -6.22 -1.82
CA MET A 28 5.34 -6.10 -2.74
C MET A 28 5.64 -6.63 -4.16
N ASP A 29 6.90 -6.70 -4.59
CA ASP A 29 7.27 -7.03 -5.97
C ASP A 29 6.85 -8.46 -6.37
N ASP A 30 6.95 -9.41 -5.43
CA ASP A 30 6.61 -10.83 -5.66
C ASP A 30 5.11 -11.15 -5.44
N LEU A 31 4.28 -10.15 -5.16
CA LEU A 31 2.86 -10.37 -4.87
C LEU A 31 2.00 -10.52 -6.12
N GLY A 32 2.54 -10.17 -7.30
CA GLY A 32 1.77 -10.22 -8.56
C GLY A 32 0.67 -9.17 -8.62
N LEU A 33 0.82 -8.06 -7.88
CA LEU A 33 -0.20 -7.00 -7.82
C LEU A 33 -0.47 -6.41 -9.21
N PRO A 34 -1.74 -6.05 -9.49
CA PRO A 34 -2.08 -5.33 -10.71
C PRO A 34 -1.41 -3.96 -10.72
N SER A 35 -1.20 -3.43 -11.92
CA SER A 35 -0.67 -2.09 -12.12
C SER A 35 -1.53 -1.33 -13.11
N ALA A 36 -1.78 -0.07 -12.80
CA ALA A 36 -2.62 0.83 -13.56
C ALA A 36 -2.09 2.26 -13.40
N GLY A 37 -1.44 2.78 -14.44
CA GLY A 37 -0.70 4.05 -14.38
C GLY A 37 -1.54 5.31 -14.52
N ASP A 38 -2.83 5.18 -14.82
CA ASP A 38 -3.78 6.28 -15.00
C ASP A 38 -5.21 5.88 -14.60
N MET A 39 -6.09 6.88 -14.42
CA MET A 39 -7.46 6.66 -13.94
C MET A 39 -8.30 5.77 -14.85
N ALA A 40 -8.12 5.87 -16.17
CA ALA A 40 -8.84 5.03 -17.13
C ALA A 40 -8.43 3.56 -16.99
N SER A 41 -7.14 3.30 -16.75
CA SER A 41 -6.61 1.95 -16.53
C SER A 41 -7.06 1.38 -15.19
N ILE A 42 -7.17 2.19 -14.13
CA ILE A 42 -7.73 1.73 -12.85
C ILE A 42 -9.20 1.40 -13.03
N ALA A 43 -10.00 2.28 -13.64
CA ALA A 43 -11.41 2.00 -13.92
C ALA A 43 -11.60 0.74 -14.78
N TYR A 44 -10.76 0.55 -15.80
CA TYR A 44 -10.77 -0.67 -16.62
C TYR A 44 -10.44 -1.93 -15.79
N TYR A 45 -9.50 -1.84 -14.86
CA TYR A 45 -9.18 -2.94 -13.95
C TYR A 45 -10.37 -3.24 -13.02
N LEU A 46 -10.93 -2.21 -12.38
CA LEU A 46 -12.07 -2.34 -11.48
C LEU A 46 -13.25 -3.01 -12.17
N ASN A 47 -13.56 -2.61 -13.41
CA ASN A 47 -14.64 -3.17 -14.24
C ASN A 47 -14.53 -4.69 -14.54
N LYS A 48 -13.44 -5.37 -14.12
CA LYS A 48 -13.32 -6.83 -14.18
C LYS A 48 -13.87 -7.54 -12.93
N HIS A 49 -14.03 -6.82 -11.82
CA HIS A 49 -14.38 -7.38 -10.50
C HIS A 49 -15.60 -6.69 -9.88
N THR A 50 -15.72 -5.38 -10.09
CA THR A 50 -16.82 -4.51 -9.66
C THR A 50 -17.17 -3.56 -10.80
N SER A 51 -18.10 -2.62 -10.62
CA SER A 51 -18.41 -1.59 -11.61
C SER A 51 -17.80 -0.26 -11.20
N CYS A 52 -17.34 0.50 -12.19
CA CYS A 52 -16.80 1.84 -12.02
C CYS A 52 -17.41 2.72 -13.11
N LEU A 53 -18.58 3.26 -12.79
CA LEU A 53 -19.42 4.09 -13.65
C LEU A 53 -19.13 5.57 -13.40
N ASP A 54 -19.38 6.41 -14.42
CA ASP A 54 -19.31 7.87 -14.28
C ASP A 54 -18.01 8.41 -13.64
N LEU A 55 -16.87 7.89 -14.09
CA LEU A 55 -15.55 8.29 -13.64
C LEU A 55 -15.36 9.82 -13.73
N THR A 56 -15.14 10.46 -12.59
CA THR A 56 -14.91 11.90 -12.45
C THR A 56 -13.57 12.19 -11.77
N ALA A 57 -12.79 13.09 -12.35
CA ALA A 57 -11.57 13.63 -11.74
C ALA A 57 -11.83 14.95 -10.98
N GLU A 58 -12.97 15.59 -11.24
CA GLU A 58 -13.37 16.79 -10.52
C GLU A 58 -13.89 16.40 -9.14
N ALA A 59 -13.49 17.18 -8.13
CA ALA A 59 -13.85 16.93 -6.75
C ALA A 59 -14.12 18.26 -6.03
N ASP A 60 -15.18 18.29 -5.24
CA ASP A 60 -15.44 19.37 -4.30
C ASP A 60 -14.61 19.18 -3.03
N ALA A 61 -14.36 20.26 -2.28
CA ALA A 61 -13.54 20.20 -1.06
C ALA A 61 -14.14 19.29 0.04
N THR A 62 -15.43 18.97 -0.06
CA THR A 62 -16.13 18.05 0.85
C THR A 62 -16.08 16.60 0.41
N ASP A 63 -15.56 16.32 -0.78
CA ASP A 63 -15.51 14.96 -1.29
C ASP A 63 -14.48 14.14 -0.52
N TYR A 64 -14.78 12.85 -0.43
CA TYR A 64 -14.00 11.93 0.36
C TYR A 64 -12.54 11.85 -0.10
N LEU A 65 -11.61 11.94 0.85
CA LEU A 65 -10.16 11.87 0.64
C LEU A 65 -9.55 12.93 -0.30
N VAL A 66 -10.18 14.09 -0.45
CA VAL A 66 -9.64 15.21 -1.25
C VAL A 66 -8.44 15.87 -0.58
N GLU A 67 -8.45 16.04 0.74
CA GLU A 67 -7.36 16.68 1.46
C GLU A 67 -6.08 15.84 1.39
N GLU A 68 -6.21 14.52 1.55
CA GLU A 68 -5.17 13.51 1.46
C GLU A 68 -4.57 13.47 0.06
N ALA A 69 -5.42 13.52 -0.98
CA ALA A 69 -4.95 13.60 -2.36
C ALA A 69 -4.19 14.91 -2.67
N GLY A 70 -4.56 15.99 -1.98
CA GLY A 70 -3.91 17.30 -2.09
C GLY A 70 -2.58 17.41 -1.32
N ASP A 71 -2.37 16.58 -0.31
CA ASP A 71 -1.16 16.59 0.52
C ASP A 71 -0.01 15.79 -0.12
N PRO A 72 1.12 16.44 -0.48
CA PRO A 72 2.28 15.76 -1.04
C PRO A 72 2.87 14.64 -0.15
N ALA A 73 2.62 14.68 1.16
CA ALA A 73 3.08 13.66 2.11
C ALA A 73 2.44 12.28 1.86
N TRP A 74 1.25 12.24 1.25
CA TRP A 74 0.54 11.00 0.93
C TRP A 74 1.08 10.27 -0.29
N GLY A 75 1.93 10.89 -1.10
CA GLY A 75 2.47 10.21 -2.29
C GLY A 75 1.41 9.93 -3.38
N ILE A 76 0.23 10.54 -3.30
CA ILE A 76 -0.81 10.50 -4.33
C ILE A 76 -0.40 11.41 -5.49
N LYS A 77 -0.68 10.97 -6.72
CA LYS A 77 -0.41 11.73 -7.96
C LYS A 77 -1.70 12.31 -8.51
N GLU A 78 -2.74 11.50 -8.66
CA GLU A 78 -4.06 11.91 -9.12
C GLU A 78 -5.12 11.22 -8.26
N ARG A 79 -6.28 11.86 -8.15
CA ARG A 79 -7.50 11.33 -7.53
C ARG A 79 -8.63 11.36 -8.55
N ALA A 80 -9.50 10.35 -8.48
CA ALA A 80 -10.81 10.36 -9.13
C ALA A 80 -11.82 9.65 -8.23
N SER A 81 -13.09 9.74 -8.58
CA SER A 81 -14.14 8.88 -8.05
C SER A 81 -14.96 8.27 -9.18
N CYS A 82 -15.59 7.14 -8.91
CA CYS A 82 -16.61 6.54 -9.77
C CYS A 82 -17.66 5.83 -8.91
N GLU A 83 -18.79 5.49 -9.53
CA GLU A 83 -19.91 4.84 -8.86
C GLU A 83 -19.92 3.33 -9.13
N GLY A 84 -20.12 2.53 -8.09
CA GLY A 84 -20.44 1.12 -8.18
C GLY A 84 -21.87 0.89 -8.65
N GLU A 85 -22.20 -0.32 -9.09
CA GLU A 85 -23.55 -0.66 -9.57
C GLU A 85 -24.66 -0.50 -8.52
N ASP A 86 -24.29 -0.56 -7.24
CA ASP A 86 -25.20 -0.41 -6.10
C ASP A 86 -25.27 1.03 -5.57
N GLY A 87 -24.66 1.98 -6.28
CA GLY A 87 -24.61 3.39 -5.93
C GLY A 87 -23.53 3.77 -4.92
N GLY A 88 -22.65 2.82 -4.56
CA GLY A 88 -21.50 3.10 -3.70
C GLY A 88 -20.43 3.91 -4.42
N ASN A 89 -19.94 4.98 -3.79
CA ASN A 89 -18.78 5.68 -4.31
C ASN A 89 -17.51 4.84 -4.12
N ILE A 90 -16.64 4.94 -5.12
CA ILE A 90 -15.31 4.35 -5.12
C ILE A 90 -14.34 5.49 -5.37
N THR A 91 -13.44 5.75 -4.42
CA THR A 91 -12.35 6.72 -4.61
C THR A 91 -11.12 6.00 -5.16
N LEU A 92 -10.46 6.59 -6.16
CA LEU A 92 -9.33 6.03 -6.89
C LEU A 92 -8.12 6.95 -6.76
N PHE A 93 -6.94 6.36 -6.57
CA PHE A 93 -5.67 7.08 -6.56
C PHE A 93 -4.67 6.44 -7.49
N THR A 94 -4.00 7.24 -8.32
CA THR A 94 -2.67 6.85 -8.81
C THR A 94 -1.63 7.29 -7.78
N LEU A 95 -0.64 6.43 -7.54
CA LEU A 95 0.41 6.68 -6.55
C LEU A 95 1.73 6.95 -7.26
N LYS A 96 2.40 8.03 -6.87
CA LYS A 96 3.79 8.30 -7.28
C LYS A 96 4.81 7.64 -6.33
N ASP A 97 4.39 7.29 -5.12
CA ASP A 97 5.26 6.75 -4.07
C ASP A 97 4.45 5.92 -3.05
N MET A 98 4.43 4.60 -3.25
CA MET A 98 3.71 3.66 -2.38
C MET A 98 4.22 3.69 -0.93
N LYS A 99 5.51 3.94 -0.73
CA LYS A 99 6.09 3.97 0.63
C LYS A 99 5.63 5.22 1.38
N LYS A 100 5.54 6.37 0.71
CA LYS A 100 4.92 7.58 1.30
C LYS A 100 3.44 7.35 1.60
N PHE A 101 2.71 6.71 0.70
CA PHE A 101 1.32 6.38 0.91
C PHE A 101 1.12 5.56 2.18
N GLN A 102 1.83 4.44 2.34
CA GLN A 102 1.77 3.64 3.57
C GLN A 102 2.24 4.40 4.82
N THR A 103 3.19 5.33 4.67
CA THR A 103 3.64 6.19 5.78
C THR A 103 2.56 7.16 6.23
N ALA A 104 1.75 7.67 5.31
CA ALA A 104 0.62 8.54 5.61
C ALA A 104 -0.53 7.74 6.24
N VAL A 105 -0.91 6.60 5.65
CA VAL A 105 -1.92 5.68 6.20
C VAL A 105 -1.61 5.28 7.64
N LYS A 106 -0.33 5.04 7.98
CA LYS A 106 0.07 4.71 9.35
C LYS A 106 -0.17 5.83 10.36
N LYS A 107 -0.14 7.08 9.92
CA LYS A 107 -0.30 8.27 10.79
C LYS A 107 -1.74 8.75 10.85
N ASP A 108 -2.55 8.33 9.89
CA ASP A 108 -3.95 8.67 9.83
C ASP A 108 -4.72 7.85 10.89
N ASP A 109 -5.52 8.51 11.69
CA ASP A 109 -6.23 7.89 12.82
C ASP A 109 -7.51 7.17 12.35
N ASP A 110 -8.13 7.68 11.28
CA ASP A 110 -9.40 7.20 10.72
C ASP A 110 -9.23 5.95 9.83
N ARG A 111 -7.97 5.63 9.46
CA ARG A 111 -7.50 4.36 8.85
C ARG A 111 -8.48 3.74 7.84
N PRO A 112 -8.76 4.42 6.70
CA PRO A 112 -9.69 3.89 5.73
C PRO A 112 -9.22 2.56 5.12
N ALA A 113 -10.19 1.81 4.61
CA ALA A 113 -9.95 0.54 3.95
C ALA A 113 -9.34 0.75 2.55
N PHE A 114 -8.03 0.58 2.42
CA PHE A 114 -7.35 0.70 1.14
C PHE A 114 -7.15 -0.65 0.46
N ALA A 115 -7.78 -0.84 -0.69
CA ALA A 115 -7.37 -1.85 -1.66
C ALA A 115 -6.18 -1.27 -2.44
N VAL A 116 -5.04 -1.96 -2.50
CA VAL A 116 -3.86 -1.49 -3.23
C VAL A 116 -3.44 -2.45 -4.35
N GLY A 117 -3.08 -1.85 -5.49
CA GLY A 117 -2.24 -2.47 -6.50
C GLY A 117 -0.78 -2.09 -6.32
N ARG A 118 0.03 -2.27 -7.36
CA ARG A 118 1.46 -1.91 -7.35
C ARG A 118 1.68 -0.40 -7.28
N ASP A 119 0.88 0.37 -8.01
CA ASP A 119 1.05 1.80 -8.26
C ASP A 119 -0.26 2.61 -8.13
N PHE A 120 -1.30 2.00 -7.57
CA PHE A 120 -2.60 2.64 -7.36
C PHE A 120 -3.26 2.12 -6.09
N ALA A 121 -4.23 2.89 -5.58
CA ALA A 121 -5.07 2.51 -4.45
C ALA A 121 -6.54 2.83 -4.75
N VAL A 122 -7.43 2.09 -4.12
CA VAL A 122 -8.88 2.20 -4.28
C VAL A 122 -9.52 2.11 -2.90
N VAL A 123 -10.49 2.99 -2.65
CA VAL A 123 -11.24 3.06 -1.39
C VAL A 123 -12.72 2.94 -1.71
N PRO A 124 -13.30 1.74 -1.55
CA PRO A 124 -14.74 1.55 -1.65
C PRO A 124 -15.44 2.08 -0.38
N GLU A 125 -16.58 2.76 -0.54
CA GLU A 125 -17.38 3.27 0.59
C GLU A 125 -18.44 2.26 1.10
N ASN A 126 -18.58 1.09 0.47
CA ASN A 126 -19.55 0.08 0.89
C ASN A 126 -19.01 -1.36 0.88
N ASP A 127 -19.62 -2.22 1.70
CA ASP A 127 -19.20 -3.61 1.87
C ASP A 127 -19.37 -4.45 0.60
N THR A 128 -20.37 -4.16 -0.24
CA THR A 128 -20.57 -4.87 -1.50
C THR A 128 -19.34 -4.74 -2.39
N THR A 129 -18.83 -3.52 -2.56
CA THR A 129 -17.67 -3.24 -3.41
C THR A 129 -16.41 -3.78 -2.76
N VAL A 130 -16.26 -3.68 -1.42
CA VAL A 130 -15.17 -4.33 -0.68
C VAL A 130 -15.12 -5.83 -0.99
N GLN A 131 -16.26 -6.52 -0.90
CA GLN A 131 -16.33 -7.96 -1.14
C GLN A 131 -16.06 -8.32 -2.60
N GLN A 132 -16.53 -7.53 -3.56
CA GLN A 132 -16.21 -7.72 -4.97
C GLN A 132 -14.71 -7.58 -5.25
N LEU A 133 -14.07 -6.57 -4.65
CA LEU A 133 -12.62 -6.35 -4.76
C LEU A 133 -11.79 -7.43 -4.05
N SER A 134 -12.33 -8.10 -3.03
CA SER A 134 -11.64 -9.23 -2.37
C SER A 134 -11.34 -10.41 -3.31
N SER A 135 -12.07 -10.51 -4.43
CA SER A 135 -11.83 -11.52 -5.46
C SER A 135 -10.75 -11.14 -6.48
N SER A 136 -10.18 -9.95 -6.36
CA SER A 136 -9.18 -9.41 -7.27
C SER A 136 -7.75 -9.72 -6.80
N GLU A 137 -6.76 -9.39 -7.64
CA GLU A 137 -5.35 -9.49 -7.29
C GLU A 137 -4.83 -8.29 -6.46
N MET A 138 -5.72 -7.39 -6.03
CA MET A 138 -5.38 -6.32 -5.10
C MET A 138 -5.23 -6.84 -3.67
N MET A 139 -4.52 -6.09 -2.84
CA MET A 139 -4.35 -6.41 -1.42
C MET A 139 -4.95 -5.32 -0.55
N PHE A 140 -5.61 -5.71 0.53
CA PHE A 140 -5.98 -4.82 1.60
C PHE A 140 -4.73 -4.33 2.36
N LEU A 141 -4.53 -3.02 2.40
CA LEU A 141 -3.48 -2.36 3.16
C LEU A 141 -4.05 -1.87 4.50
N THR A 142 -3.39 -2.22 5.60
CA THR A 142 -3.66 -1.63 6.91
C THR A 142 -2.39 -1.52 7.73
N CYS A 143 -2.36 -0.55 8.63
CA CYS A 143 -1.30 -0.39 9.63
C CYS A 143 -1.83 -0.55 11.06
N ASP A 144 -3.02 -1.13 11.22
CA ASP A 144 -3.61 -1.46 12.50
C ASP A 144 -2.86 -2.65 13.16
N PRO A 145 -2.27 -2.46 14.36
CA PRO A 145 -1.58 -3.54 15.07
C PRO A 145 -2.51 -4.69 15.50
N ASP A 146 -3.82 -4.42 15.65
CA ASP A 146 -4.83 -5.39 16.08
C ASP A 146 -5.47 -6.13 14.89
N PHE A 147 -5.07 -5.81 13.65
CA PHE A 147 -5.58 -6.49 12.46
C PHE A 147 -5.16 -7.97 12.42
N THR A 148 -6.16 -8.84 12.49
CA THR A 148 -6.01 -10.29 12.41
C THR A 148 -6.47 -10.81 11.05
N VAL A 149 -5.72 -11.76 10.49
CA VAL A 149 -6.03 -12.38 9.20
C VAL A 149 -6.46 -13.83 9.46
N PRO A 150 -7.67 -14.25 9.04
CA PRO A 150 -8.12 -15.62 9.22
C PRO A 150 -7.23 -16.64 8.51
N SER A 151 -7.25 -17.89 8.98
CA SER A 151 -6.50 -18.96 8.33
C SER A 151 -6.96 -19.17 6.88
N GLY A 152 -6.00 -19.26 5.96
CA GLY A 152 -6.26 -19.46 4.52
C GLY A 152 -6.01 -18.22 3.67
N TYR A 153 -5.91 -17.05 4.29
CA TYR A 153 -5.54 -15.79 3.65
C TYR A 153 -4.05 -15.51 3.76
N LYS A 154 -3.51 -14.82 2.77
CA LYS A 154 -2.13 -14.33 2.71
C LYS A 154 -2.02 -13.04 3.52
N LYS A 155 -0.98 -12.94 4.35
CA LYS A 155 -0.57 -11.72 5.04
C LYS A 155 0.92 -11.52 4.82
N VAL A 156 1.32 -10.34 4.35
CA VAL A 156 2.73 -9.98 4.14
C VAL A 156 3.01 -8.60 4.71
N SER A 157 4.28 -8.30 4.97
CA SER A 157 4.71 -6.97 5.41
C SER A 157 4.51 -5.93 4.30
N GLY A 158 4.12 -4.72 4.68
CA GLY A 158 4.20 -3.55 3.81
C GLY A 158 5.63 -3.01 3.69
N LEU A 159 5.77 -1.88 2.99
CA LEU A 159 7.01 -1.11 2.82
C LEU A 159 7.38 -0.28 4.06
N VAL A 160 6.43 -0.13 4.97
CA VAL A 160 6.56 0.61 6.22
C VAL A 160 6.33 -0.34 7.38
N ASP A 161 7.26 -0.37 8.33
CA ASP A 161 7.17 -1.21 9.51
C ASP A 161 5.84 -1.00 10.24
N GLY A 162 5.15 -2.10 10.56
CA GLY A 162 3.83 -2.08 11.20
C GLY A 162 2.65 -2.01 10.22
N CYS A 163 2.89 -1.75 8.94
CA CYS A 163 1.90 -1.93 7.90
C CYS A 163 1.96 -3.33 7.31
N VAL A 164 0.81 -3.84 6.91
CA VAL A 164 0.64 -5.19 6.34
C VAL A 164 -0.28 -5.12 5.13
N LEU A 165 -0.09 -6.08 4.24
CA LEU A 165 -0.92 -6.33 3.07
C LEU A 165 -1.55 -7.71 3.19
N SER A 166 -2.81 -7.81 2.79
CA SER A 166 -3.58 -9.05 2.94
C SER A 166 -4.58 -9.23 1.80
N ASP A 167 -4.78 -10.47 1.35
CA ASP A 167 -5.89 -10.79 0.42
C ASP A 167 -7.22 -10.99 1.17
N TYR A 168 -7.19 -10.89 2.51
CA TYR A 168 -8.38 -10.74 3.34
C TYR A 168 -8.82 -9.28 3.43
N PHE A 169 -10.04 -9.01 2.95
CA PHE A 169 -10.71 -7.71 3.02
C PHE A 169 -11.78 -7.77 4.11
N PRO A 170 -11.61 -7.07 5.25
CA PRO A 170 -12.63 -7.00 6.28
C PRO A 170 -13.83 -6.18 5.79
N THR A 171 -15.02 -6.58 6.20
CA THR A 171 -16.26 -5.78 6.11
C THR A 171 -16.79 -5.57 7.52
N ASP A 172 -17.39 -4.41 7.77
CA ASP A 172 -17.94 -4.03 9.08
C ASP A 172 -19.33 -4.65 9.36
#